data_AF-A0A946HQS1-F1
#
_entry.id   AF-A0A946HQS1-F1
#
_cell.length_a   1.000
_cell.length_b   1.000
_cell.length_c   1.000
_cell.angle_alpha   90.00
_cell.angle_beta   90.00
_cell.angle_gamma   90.00
#
_symmetry.space_group_name_H-M   'P 1'
#
loop_
_entity.id
_entity.type
_entity.pdbx_description
1 polymer ?
#
loop_
_entity_poly.entity_id
_entity_poly.type
_entity_poly.pdbx_seq_one_letter_code
_entity_poly.pdbx_strand_id
1 'polypeptide(L)' 'DITPQTPLGQFVAAFAMICGYAIIAVPTGIIGAELMQQVQRSGQRTNSVNSTCSGCQSTNHDLDARFCKFCGKDVIRS' A
#
# COMPACT_ATOMS: atom_id res chain seq x y z
N ASP A 1 -19.68 -15.10 -32.59
CA ASP A 1 -18.36 -15.67 -32.30
C ASP A 1 -17.67 -15.92 -33.63
N ILE A 2 -16.62 -15.15 -33.94
CA ILE A 2 -15.89 -15.26 -35.21
C ILE A 2 -14.40 -15.29 -34.88
N THR A 3 -13.74 -16.38 -35.27
CA THR A 3 -12.32 -16.61 -35.00
C THR A 3 -11.60 -16.95 -36.29
N PRO A 4 -10.36 -16.47 -36.47
CA PRO A 4 -9.60 -16.74 -37.67
C PRO A 4 -9.30 -18.24 -37.78
N GLN A 5 -9.60 -18.82 -38.93
CA GLN A 5 -9.35 -20.24 -39.23
C GLN A 5 -7.98 -20.49 -39.87
N THR A 6 -7.27 -19.43 -40.25
CA THR A 6 -5.94 -19.53 -40.84
C THR A 6 -4.85 -19.52 -39.76
N PRO A 7 -3.75 -20.27 -39.93
CA PRO A 7 -2.67 -20.31 -38.94
C PRO A 7 -2.04 -18.92 -38.71
N LEU A 8 -1.90 -18.12 -39.76
CA LEU A 8 -1.42 -16.74 -39.64
C LEU A 8 -2.43 -15.84 -38.91
N GLY A 9 -3.72 -16.01 -39.17
CA GLY A 9 -4.77 -15.25 -38.47
C GLY A 9 -4.87 -15.62 -36.98
N GLN A 10 -4.71 -16.89 -36.63
CA GLN A 10 -4.67 -17.35 -35.24
C GLN A 10 -3.47 -16.79 -34.49
N PHE A 11 -2.30 -16.71 -35.14
CA PHE A 11 -1.11 -16.11 -34.56
C PHE A 11 -1.33 -14.63 -34.21
N VAL A 12 -1.89 -13.84 -35.14
CA VAL A 12 -2.18 -12.42 -34.91
C VAL A 12 -3.26 -12.23 -33.85
N ALA A 13 -4.31 -13.07 -33.87
CA ALA A 13 -5.37 -13.01 -32.86
C ALA A 13 -4.86 -13.33 -31.45
N ALA A 14 -3.96 -14.31 -31.31
CA ALA A 14 -3.31 -14.62 -30.03
C ALA A 14 -2.51 -13.41 -29.51
N PHE A 15 -1.73 -12.75 -30.38
CA PHE A 15 -0.98 -11.56 -30.02
C PHE A 15 -1.90 -10.40 -29.59
N ALA A 16 -2.97 -10.15 -30.33
CA ALA A 16 -3.95 -9.11 -30.02
C ALA A 16 -4.62 -9.34 -28.65
N MET A 17 -4.93 -10.59 -28.28
CA MET A 17 -5.46 -10.92 -26.96
C MET A 17 -4.46 -10.62 -25.83
N ILE A 18 -3.19 -11.01 -26.00
CA ILE A 18 -2.14 -10.73 -25.01
C ILE A 18 -1.96 -9.21 -24.84
N CYS A 19 -1.88 -8.47 -25.94
CA CYS A 19 -1.80 -7.01 -25.92
C CYS A 19 -3.01 -6.39 -25.23
N GLY A 20 -4.22 -6.87 -25.49
CA GLY A 20 -5.45 -6.40 -24.85
C GLY A 20 -5.39 -6.52 -23.33
N TYR A 21 -4.97 -7.68 -22.81
CA TYR A 21 -4.80 -7.85 -21.37
C TYR A 21 -3.67 -7.00 -20.79
N ALA A 22 -2.56 -6.86 -21.52
CA ALA A 22 -1.45 -6.00 -21.10
C ALA A 22 -1.89 -4.54 -20.95
N ILE A 23 -2.69 -4.02 -21.88
CA ILE A 23 -3.22 -2.64 -21.83
C ILE A 23 -4.09 -2.41 -20.59
N ILE A 24 -4.83 -3.42 -20.13
CA ILE A 24 -5.66 -3.32 -18.92
C ILE A 24 -4.81 -3.48 -17.64
N ALA A 25 -3.88 -4.43 -17.65
CA ALA A 25 -3.06 -4.77 -16.48
C ALA A 25 -2.04 -3.67 -16.13
N VAL A 26 -1.43 -3.02 -17.13
CA VAL A 26 -0.39 -2.00 -16.93
C VAL A 26 -0.86 -0.79 -16.11
N PRO A 27 -1.94 -0.07 -16.46
CA PRO A 27 -2.39 1.09 -15.67
C PRO A 27 -2.82 0.69 -14.26
N THR A 28 -3.46 -0.48 -14.11
CA THR A 28 -3.83 -1.04 -12.79
C THR A 28 -2.58 -1.34 -11.95
N GLY A 29 -1.52 -1.88 -12.57
CA GLY A 29 -0.25 -2.15 -11.92
C GLY A 29 0.48 -0.89 -11.45
N ILE A 30 0.48 0.18 -12.24
CA ILE A 30 1.10 1.46 -11.88
C ILE A 30 0.39 2.05 -10.65
N ILE A 31 -0.93 2.20 -10.72
CA ILE A 31 -1.73 2.75 -9.62
C ILE A 31 -1.65 1.84 -8.39
N GLY A 32 -1.66 0.52 -8.59
CA GLY A 32 -1.50 -0.46 -7.52
C GLY A 32 -0.15 -0.32 -6.80
N ALA A 33 0.95 -0.14 -7.53
CA ALA A 33 2.28 0.07 -6.96
C ALA A 33 2.36 1.37 -6.14
N GLU A 34 1.78 2.46 -6.65
CA GLU A 34 1.71 3.73 -5.90
C GLU A 34 0.88 3.60 -4.63
N LEU A 35 -0.29 2.94 -4.70
CA LEU A 35 -1.14 2.69 -3.55
C LEU A 35 -0.42 1.82 -2.50
N MET A 36 0.28 0.76 -2.93
CA MET A 36 1.07 -0.08 -2.03
C MET A 36 2.17 0.73 -1.33
N GLN A 37 2.88 1.60 -2.04
CA GLN A 37 3.84 2.51 -1.42
C GLN A 37 3.18 3.49 -0.43
N GLN A 38 2.00 4.02 -0.73
CA GLN A 38 1.27 4.89 0.19
C GLN A 38 0.83 4.14 1.45
N VAL A 39 0.32 2.92 1.32
CA VAL A 39 -0.07 2.06 2.44
C VAL A 39 1.14 1.70 3.29
N GLN A 40 2.27 1.33 2.67
CA GLN A 40 3.52 1.06 3.39
C GLN A 40 4.02 2.30 4.14
N ARG A 41 4.02 3.48 3.51
CA ARG A 41 4.40 4.75 4.17
C ARG A 41 3.45 5.10 5.32
N SER A 42 2.17 4.79 5.19
CA SER A 42 1.16 5.04 6.23
C SER A 42 1.31 4.08 7.42
N GLY A 43 1.57 2.79 7.16
CA GLY A 43 1.86 1.80 8.20
C GLY A 43 3.23 2.01 8.87
N GLN A 44 4.18 2.65 8.20
CA GLN A 44 5.47 3.03 8.80
C GLN A 44 5.33 4.23 9.76
N ARG A 45 4.36 5.13 9.52
CA ARG A 45 4.03 6.21 10.49
C ARG A 45 3.46 5.65 11.79
N THR A 46 2.79 4.50 11.79
CA THR A 46 2.20 3.91 13.00
C THR A 46 3.18 3.14 13.88
N ASN A 47 4.43 2.92 13.45
CA ASN A 47 5.34 2.00 14.15
C ASN A 47 6.66 2.63 14.65
N SER A 48 6.83 3.97 14.57
CA SER A 48 8.10 4.58 14.97
C SER A 48 7.99 6.00 15.48
N VAL A 49 7.11 6.23 16.46
CA VAL A 49 7.48 7.18 17.51
C VAL A 49 7.57 6.34 18.76
N ASN A 50 8.79 6.10 19.22
CA ASN A 50 9.09 5.37 20.45
C ASN A 50 8.71 6.27 21.64
N SER A 51 7.44 6.67 21.68
CA SER A 51 6.90 7.64 22.62
C SER A 51 6.82 6.95 23.96
N THR A 52 7.77 7.25 24.84
CA THR A 52 7.80 6.67 26.20
C THR A 52 7.26 7.71 27.16
N CYS A 53 6.28 7.31 27.97
CA CYS A 53 5.77 8.19 29.02
C CYS A 53 6.81 8.38 30.13
N SER A 54 7.13 9.63 30.46
CA SER A 54 8.04 9.97 31.57
C SER A 54 7.48 9.62 32.96
N GLY A 55 6.18 9.40 33.06
CA GLY A 55 5.49 9.09 34.32
C GLY A 55 5.42 7.61 34.66
N CYS A 56 5.05 6.77 33.68
CA CYS A 56 4.76 5.35 33.88
C CYS A 56 5.46 4.43 32.88
N GLN A 57 6.34 4.97 32.02
CA GLN A 57 7.17 4.22 31.07
C GLN A 57 6.37 3.37 30.05
N SER A 58 5.10 3.69 29.83
CA SER A 58 4.32 3.07 28.76
C SER A 58 4.80 3.55 27.40
N THR A 59 4.87 2.64 26.43
CA THR A 59 5.44 2.84 25.08
C THR A 59 4.40 2.79 23.96
N ASN A 60 3.17 2.37 24.25
CA ASN A 60 2.10 2.23 23.26
C ASN A 60 1.14 3.43 23.31
N HIS A 61 1.62 4.57 22.82
CA HIS A 61 0.86 5.81 22.71
C HIS A 61 0.46 6.09 21.26
N ASP A 62 -0.74 6.64 21.08
CA ASP A 62 -1.22 7.07 19.78
C ASP A 62 -0.33 8.19 19.20
N LEU A 63 -0.25 8.29 17.88
CA LEU A 63 0.66 9.19 17.16
C LEU A 63 0.39 10.68 17.41
N ASP A 64 -0.75 11.04 17.97
CA ASP A 64 -1.21 12.37 18.31
C ASP A 64 -1.41 12.56 19.83
N ALA A 65 -1.11 11.53 20.64
CA ALA A 65 -1.18 11.62 22.09
C ALA A 65 -0.20 12.67 22.62
N ARG A 66 -0.73 13.68 23.33
CA ARG A 66 0.04 14.66 24.12
C ARG A 66 0.21 14.19 25.58
N PHE A 67 -0.79 13.46 26.08
CA PHE A 67 -0.85 12.95 27.45
C PHE A 67 -1.02 11.44 27.49
N CYS A 68 -0.50 10.81 28.54
CA CYS A 68 -0.58 9.38 28.76
C CYS A 68 -1.98 8.96 29.26
N LYS A 69 -2.61 8.01 28.57
CA LYS A 69 -3.92 7.43 28.96
C LYS A 69 -3.91 6.65 30.28
N PHE A 70 -2.75 6.26 30.78
CA PHE A 70 -2.60 5.49 32.02
C PHE A 70 -2.29 6.36 33.25
N CYS A 71 -1.53 7.44 33.08
CA CYS A 71 -1.08 8.26 34.22
C CYS A 71 -1.28 9.77 34.06
N GLY A 72 -1.78 10.25 32.91
CA GLY A 72 -2.07 11.66 32.67
C GLY A 72 -0.86 12.58 32.44
N LYS A 73 0.38 12.07 32.54
CA LYS A 73 1.60 12.87 32.27
C LYS A 73 1.91 13.00 30.78
N ASP A 74 2.72 13.98 30.43
CA ASP A 74 3.14 14.23 29.05
C ASP A 74 3.88 13.04 28.44
N VAL A 75 3.56 12.75 27.18
CA VAL A 75 4.25 11.72 26.38
C VAL A 75 5.41 12.38 25.66
N ILE A 76 6.64 11.98 25.98
CA ILE A 76 7.85 12.52 25.35
C ILE A 76 8.09 11.76 24.05
N ARG A 77 8.23 12.50 22.94
CA ARG A 77 8.57 11.97 21.61
C ARG A 77 10.05 12.24 21.38
N SER A 78 10.85 11.19 21.25
CA SER A 78 12.28 11.25 20.88
C SER A 78 12.47 10.84 19.43
#